data_AF-A0A5C4M9U2-F1
#
_entry.id   AF-A0A5C4M9U2-F1
#
_cell.length_a   1.000
_cell.length_b   1.000
_cell.length_c   1.000
_cell.angle_alpha   90.00
_cell.angle_beta   90.00
_cell.angle_gamma   90.00
#
_symmetry.space_group_name_H-M   'P 1'
#
loop_
_entity.id
_entity.type
_entity.pdbx_description
1 polymer ?
#
loop_
_entity_poly.entity_id
_entity_poly.type
_entity_poly.pdbx_seq_one_letter_code
_entity_poly.pdbx_strand_id
1 'polypeptide(L)' 'MARLGELEREVMDLLWAADEPLTGREVLDLLSPTRDLAYTTVTTILDRLARKDVVARERRGRAFTYAPRVGRDELT' A
#
# COMPACT_ATOMS: atom_id res chain seq x y z
N MET A 1 -7.92 1.51 16.95
CA MET A 1 -8.10 0.53 15.85
C MET A 1 -8.35 1.28 14.56
N ALA A 2 -7.36 1.31 13.66
CA ALA A 2 -7.50 1.99 12.38
C ALA A 2 -8.38 1.12 11.47
N ARG A 3 -9.64 1.54 11.26
CA ARG A 3 -10.50 0.88 10.28
C ARG A 3 -9.98 1.21 8.87
N LEU A 4 -9.53 0.18 8.15
CA LEU A 4 -9.13 0.31 6.76
C LEU A 4 -10.37 0.28 5.86
N GLY A 5 -10.40 1.17 4.87
CA GLY A 5 -11.35 1.08 3.76
C GLY A 5 -11.04 -0.13 2.87
N GLU A 6 -11.96 -0.44 1.96
CA GLU A 6 -11.83 -1.57 1.03
C GLU A 6 -10.55 -1.50 0.18
N LEU A 7 -10.30 -0.34 -0.43
CA LEU A 7 -9.09 -0.12 -1.24
C LEU A 7 -7.80 -0.11 -0.41
N GLU A 8 -7.86 0.41 0.82
CA GLU A 8 -6.72 0.37 1.74
C GLU A 8 -6.37 -1.07 2.11
N ARG A 9 -7.38 -1.93 2.30
CA ARG A 9 -7.19 -3.35 2.61
C ARG A 9 -6.62 -4.12 1.42
N GLU A 10 -7.11 -3.88 0.20
CA GLU A 10 -6.54 -4.49 -1.00
C GLU A 10 -5.07 -4.11 -1.20
N VAL A 11 -4.72 -2.84 -0.99
CA VAL A 11 -3.31 -2.40 -1.04
C VAL A 11 -2.48 -3.13 0.01
N MET A 12 -3.00 -3.28 1.23
CA MET A 12 -2.31 -4.04 2.29
C MET A 12 -2.16 -5.52 1.94
N ASP A 13 -3.17 -6.16 1.35
CA ASP A 13 -3.09 -7.55 0.91
C ASP A 13 -1.99 -7.74 -0.15
N LEU A 14 -1.82 -6.79 -1.08
CA LEU A 14 -0.71 -6.79 -2.04
C LEU A 14 0.65 -6.61 -1.35
N LEU A 15 0.73 -5.69 -0.39
CA LEU A 15 1.97 -5.43 0.37
C LEU A 15 2.36 -6.61 1.26
N TRP A 16 1.40 -7.35 1.82
CA TRP A 16 1.66 -8.57 2.59
C TRP A 16 2.00 -9.77 1.70
N ALA A 17 1.46 -9.83 0.48
CA ALA A 17 1.77 -10.88 -0.49
C ALA A 17 3.13 -10.67 -1.16
N ALA A 18 3.69 -9.46 -1.11
CA ALA A 18 5.00 -9.15 -1.66
C ALA A 18 6.12 -9.45 -0.65
N ASP A 19 7.15 -10.15 -1.11
CA ASP A 19 8.37 -10.41 -0.31
C ASP A 19 9.26 -9.16 -0.16
N GLU A 20 9.12 -8.18 -1.05
CA GLU A 20 9.89 -6.93 -1.03
C GLU A 20 8.98 -5.68 -0.97
N PRO A 21 9.49 -4.54 -0.43
CA PRO A 21 8.79 -3.26 -0.45
C PRO A 21 8.45 -2.81 -1.88
N LEU A 22 7.17 -2.57 -2.14
CA LEU A 22 6.65 -2.19 -3.46
C LEU A 22 6.61 -0.68 -3.64
N THR A 23 6.92 -0.22 -4.84
CA THR A 23 6.72 1.18 -5.24
C THR A 23 5.25 1.47 -5.51
N GLY A 24 4.86 2.75 -5.44
CA GLY A 24 3.49 3.14 -5.81
C GLY A 24 3.10 2.80 -7.25
N ARG A 25 4.08 2.60 -8.14
CA ARG A 25 3.85 2.14 -9.52
C ARG A 25 3.59 0.64 -9.56
N GLU A 26 4.38 -0.17 -8.84
CA GLU A 26 4.15 -1.61 -8.76
C GLU A 26 2.80 -1.93 -8.10
N VAL A 27 2.43 -1.20 -7.04
CA VAL A 27 1.10 -1.33 -6.43
C VAL A 27 -0.01 -0.99 -7.43
N LEU A 28 0.18 0.04 -8.26
CA LEU A 28 -0.76 0.36 -9.32
C LEU A 28 -0.84 -0.77 -10.35
N ASP A 29 0.30 -1.25 -10.86
CA ASP A 29 0.36 -2.29 -11.88
C ASP A 29 -0.27 -3.61 -11.38
N LEU A 30 -0.18 -3.91 -10.07
CA LEU A 30 -0.82 -5.06 -9.44
C LEU A 30 -2.34 -4.86 -9.21
N LEU A 31 -2.80 -3.61 -9.06
CA LEU A 31 -4.22 -3.27 -8.94
C LEU A 31 -4.91 -3.09 -10.30
N SER A 32 -4.18 -2.70 -11.35
CA SER A 32 -4.73 -2.50 -12.69
C SER A 32 -5.56 -3.67 -13.25
N PRO A 33 -5.22 -4.95 -12.98
CA PRO A 33 -6.03 -6.09 -13.43
C PRO A 33 -7.40 -6.18 -12.76
N THR A 34 -7.53 -5.67 -11.53
CA THR A 34 -8.77 -5.74 -10.74
C THR A 34 -9.53 -4.42 -10.71
N ARG A 35 -8.84 -3.28 -10.89
CA ARG A 35 -9.40 -1.94 -10.91
C ARG A 35 -8.63 -1.00 -11.83
N ASP A 36 -9.37 -0.23 -12.64
CA ASP A 36 -8.81 0.89 -13.39
C ASP A 36 -8.68 2.12 -12.49
N LEU A 37 -7.49 2.30 -11.90
CA LEU A 37 -7.19 3.39 -10.98
C LEU A 37 -6.13 4.33 -11.55
N ALA A 38 -6.27 5.62 -11.25
CA ALA A 38 -5.22 6.58 -11.52
C ALA A 38 -4.03 6.39 -10.55
N TYR A 39 -2.82 6.63 -11.02
CA TYR A 39 -1.59 6.62 -10.20
C TYR A 39 -1.69 7.52 -8.96
N THR A 40 -2.36 8.67 -9.09
CA THR A 40 -2.60 9.61 -7.99
C THR A 40 -3.50 9.02 -6.90
N THR A 41 -4.44 8.16 -7.26
CA THR A 41 -5.29 7.46 -6.30
C THR A 41 -4.48 6.49 -5.47
N VAL A 42 -3.64 5.65 -6.11
CA VAL A 42 -2.78 4.69 -5.42
C VAL A 42 -1.81 5.40 -4.48
N THR A 43 -1.13 6.44 -4.96
CA THR A 43 -0.22 7.24 -4.13
C THR A 43 -0.93 7.95 -2.98
N THR A 44 -2.17 8.42 -3.17
CA THR A 44 -2.97 8.99 -2.07
C THR A 44 -3.35 7.94 -1.02
N ILE A 45 -3.71 6.73 -1.43
CA ILE A 45 -4.04 5.63 -0.51
C ILE A 45 -2.81 5.20 0.27
N LEU A 46 -1.66 5.05 -0.40
CA LEU A 46 -0.38 4.75 0.24
C LEU A 46 0.02 5.85 1.25
N ASP A 47 -0.19 7.12 0.91
CA ASP A 47 0.06 8.24 1.85
C ASP A 47 -0.89 8.18 3.06
N ARG A 48 -2.17 7.85 2.85
CA ARG A 48 -3.13 7.67 3.96
C ARG A 48 -2.75 6.51 4.87
N LEU A 49 -2.34 5.38 4.31
CA LEU A 49 -1.84 4.24 5.07
C LEU A 49 -0.58 4.60 5.86
N ALA A 50 0.32 5.37 5.26
CA ALA A 50 1.55 5.82 5.92
C ALA A 50 1.24 6.78 7.08
N ARG A 51 0.28 7.70 6.91
CA ARG A 51 -0.20 8.59 7.98
C ARG A 51 -0.86 7.84 9.13
N LYS A 52 -1.45 6.67 8.86
CA LYS A 52 -2.02 5.78 9.88
C LYS A 52 -0.96 4.88 10.55
N ASP A 53 0.31 5.00 10.17
CA ASP A 53 1.43 4.16 10.62
C ASP A 53 1.23 2.66 10.30
N VAL A 54 0.44 2.38 9.26
CA VAL A 54 0.11 1.01 8.81
C VAL A 54 1.15 0.51 7.79
N VAL A 55 1.74 1.42 7.01
CA VAL A 55 2.82 1.13 6.05
C VAL A 55 4.00 2.03 6.29
N ALA A 56 5.21 1.49 6.10
CA ALA A 56 6.45 2.22 6.10
C ALA A 56 6.71 2.72 4.69
N ARG A 57 6.95 4.02 4.55
CA ARG A 57 7.41 4.62 3.29
C ARG A 57 8.90 4.85 3.37
N GLU A 58 9.65 4.15 2.53
CA GLU A 58 11.10 4.28 2.44
C GLU A 58 11.51 4.83 1.08
N ARG A 59 12.63 5.55 1.03
CA ARG A 59 13.15 6.08 -0.24
C ARG A 59 14.18 5.11 -0.80
N ARG A 60 13.82 4.37 -1.86
CA ARG A 60 14.72 3.50 -2.61
C ARG A 60 15.22 4.25 -3.85
N GLY A 61 16.35 4.95 -3.70
CA GLY A 61 16.96 5.74 -4.77
C GLY A 61 16.14 6.97 -5.20
N ARG A 62 15.52 6.90 -6.39
CA ARG A 62 14.65 7.94 -6.96
C ARG A 62 13.16 7.70 -6.72
N ALA A 63 12.77 6.52 -6.25
CA ALA A 63 11.38 6.15 -5.98
C ALA A 63 11.13 5.99 -4.47
N PHE A 64 9.85 6.02 -4.10
CA PHE A 64 9.40 5.64 -2.77
C PHE A 64 8.83 4.23 -2.82
N THR A 65 9.31 3.38 -1.92
CA THR A 65 8.80 2.04 -1.66
C THR A 65 7.96 2.03 -0.40
N TYR A 66 7.04 1.10 -0.34
CA TYR A 66 6.06 0.94 0.72
C TYR A 66 6.13 -0.50 1.21
N ALA A 67 6.24 -0.68 2.52
CA ALA A 67 6.26 -1.98 3.17
C ALA A 67 5.19 -2.02 4.28
N PRO A 68 4.54 -3.16 4.53
CA PRO A 68 3.59 -3.27 5.63
C PRO A 68 4.33 -3.14 6.98
N ARG A 69 3.83 -2.28 7.88
CA ARG A 69 4.34 -2.19 9.27
C ARG A 69 3.55 -3.04 10.24
N VAL A 70 2.27 -3.20 9.97
CA VAL A 70 1.36 -4.00 10.79
C VAL A 70 1.12 -5.36 10.14
N GLY A 71 0.99 -6.37 10.99
CA GLY A 71 0.58 -7.69 10.56
C GLY A 71 -0.90 -7.74 10.18
N ARG A 72 -1.30 -8.76 9.42
CA ARG A 72 -2.71 -8.99 9.03
C ARG A 72 -3.63 -9.12 10.25
N ASP A 73 -3.12 -9.73 11.32
CA ASP A 73 -3.85 -9.95 12.58
C ASP A 73 -4.14 -8.66 13.37
N GLU A 74 -3.32 -7.61 13.24
CA GLU A 74 -3.48 -6.34 13.97
C GLU A 74 -4.64 -5.46 13.44
N LEU A 75 -5.25 -5.85 12.32
CA LEU A 75 -6.30 -5.09 11.62
C LEU A 75 -7.70 -5.72 11.74
N THR A 76 -7.91 -6.53 12.78
CA THR A 76 -9.20 -7.08 13.22
C THR A 76 -10.04 -6.03 13.96
#